data_AF-A0A356K0H5-F1
#
_entry.id   AF-A0A356K0H5-F1
#
_cell.length_a   1.000
_cell.length_b   1.000
_cell.length_c   1.000
_cell.angle_alpha   90.00
_cell.angle_beta   90.00
_cell.angle_gamma   90.00
#
_symmetry.space_group_name_H-M   'P 1'
#
loop_
_entity.id
_entity.type
_entity.pdbx_description
1 polymer ?
#
loop_
_entity_poly.entity_id
_entity_poly.type
_entity_poly.pdbx_seq_one_letter_code
_entity_poly.pdbx_strand_id
1 'polypeptide(L)'
;DEVQYAPKLFRFLKERLDNERHNMGQIVLTGSQKFELMKNISESLAGRTCVMELEGLSWAEYKNAPCFSDENPANFETFIFRGGFPELTREPDFPLDMFFSSYLATYLERDVRQLVNVSNLRTFEQFIRLLAVRNAQILD
;
A
#
# COMPACT_ATOMS: atom_id res chain seq x y z
N ASP A 1 14.33 6.01 -0.36
CA ASP A 1 13.17 5.31 0.23
C ASP A 1 12.37 6.28 1.08
N GLU A 2 11.09 6.01 1.28
CA GLU A 2 10.12 6.81 2.04
C GLU A 2 10.20 8.33 1.76
N VAL A 3 10.19 8.70 0.47
CA VAL A 3 10.47 10.07 0.02
C VAL A 3 9.47 11.12 0.53
N GLN A 4 8.29 10.71 0.99
CA GLN A 4 7.33 11.61 1.63
C GLN A 4 7.91 12.34 2.85
N TYR A 5 8.90 11.76 3.56
CA TYR A 5 9.55 12.43 4.68
C TYR A 5 10.59 13.49 4.26
N ALA A 6 10.91 13.57 2.96
CA ALA A 6 11.88 14.50 2.41
C ALA A 6 11.33 15.29 1.20
N PRO A 7 10.20 16.02 1.33
CA PRO A 7 9.54 16.66 0.20
C PRO A 7 10.40 17.74 -0.49
N LYS A 8 11.34 18.34 0.24
CA LYS A 8 12.30 19.31 -0.34
C LYS A 8 13.19 18.69 -1.43
N LEU A 9 13.36 17.37 -1.43
CA LEU A 9 14.16 16.65 -2.42
C LEU A 9 13.61 16.83 -3.84
N PHE A 10 12.29 16.93 -4.01
CA PHE A 10 11.66 17.03 -5.33
C PHE A 10 12.12 18.25 -6.13
N ARG A 11 12.40 19.38 -5.45
CA ARG A 11 12.94 20.58 -6.11
C ARG A 11 14.34 20.34 -6.69
N PHE A 12 15.23 19.72 -5.93
CA PHE A 12 16.59 19.42 -6.38
C PHE A 12 16.58 18.39 -7.52
N LEU A 13 15.69 17.39 -7.43
CA LEU A 13 15.51 16.41 -8.49
C LEU A 13 15.01 17.04 -9.79
N LYS A 14 14.07 17.99 -9.71
CA LYS A 14 13.58 18.73 -10.87
C LYS A 14 14.71 19.43 -11.61
N GLU A 15 15.53 20.20 -10.90
CA GLU A 15 16.66 20.93 -11.48
C GLU A 15 17.66 19.98 -12.17
N ARG A 16 17.97 18.85 -11.53
CA ARG A 16 18.85 17.83 -12.11
C ARG A 16 18.25 17.19 -13.37
N LEU A 17 16.98 16.77 -13.32
CA LEU A 17 16.30 16.10 -14.42
C LEU A 17 16.06 17.02 -15.62
N ASP A 18 15.89 18.33 -15.38
CA ASP A 18 15.78 19.31 -16.46
C ASP A 18 17.07 19.47 -17.27
N ASN A 19 18.24 19.31 -16.63
CA ASN A 19 19.55 19.37 -17.29
C ASN A 19 19.90 18.10 -18.09
N GLU A 20 19.32 16.95 -17.74
CA GLU A 20 19.61 15.64 -18.35
C GLU A 20 18.37 15.00 -19.01
N ARG A 21 17.51 15.82 -19.63
CA ARG A 21 16.17 15.44 -20.12
C ARG A 21 16.04 14.19 -21.00
N HIS A 22 17.12 13.75 -21.66
CA HIS A 22 17.10 12.59 -22.55
C HIS A 22 17.50 11.27 -21.87
N ASN A 23 18.05 11.34 -20.65
CA ASN A 23 18.39 10.14 -19.88
C ASN A 23 17.24 9.76 -18.96
N MET A 24 16.42 8.81 -19.40
CA MET A 24 15.26 8.33 -18.66
C MET A 24 15.64 7.26 -17.60
N GLY A 25 14.81 7.11 -16.57
CA GLY A 25 14.94 6.00 -15.60
C GLY A 25 16.09 6.13 -14.60
N GLN A 26 16.62 7.34 -14.40
CA GLN A 26 17.79 7.57 -13.54
C GLN A 26 17.51 7.38 -12.04
N ILE A 27 16.25 7.55 -11.61
CA ILE A 27 15.90 7.66 -10.20
C ILE A 27 14.61 6.88 -9.95
N VAL A 28 14.68 5.98 -8.96
CA VAL A 28 13.52 5.30 -8.39
C VAL A 28 13.28 5.86 -7.00
N LEU A 29 12.06 6.32 -6.76
CA LEU A 29 11.60 6.79 -5.46
C LEU A 29 10.49 5.86 -4.99
N THR A 30 10.51 5.56 -3.70
CA THR A 30 9.53 4.70 -3.02
C THR A 30 8.92 5.48 -1.86
N GLY A 31 7.70 5.12 -1.51
CA GLY A 31 7.00 5.71 -0.38
C GLY A 31 5.69 5.00 -0.09
N SER A 32 5.43 4.76 1.19
CA SER A 32 4.22 4.11 1.70
C SER A 32 3.02 5.05 1.84
N GLN A 33 3.20 6.37 1.70
CA GLN A 33 2.15 7.38 1.87
C GLN A 33 1.70 8.01 0.54
N LYS A 34 0.73 7.36 -0.13
CA LYS A 34 0.27 7.75 -1.47
C LYS A 34 -0.12 9.23 -1.60
N PHE A 35 -0.94 9.77 -0.69
CA PHE A 35 -1.51 11.11 -0.86
C PHE A 35 -0.49 12.23 -0.69
N GLU A 36 0.32 12.16 0.37
CA GLU A 36 1.40 13.12 0.60
C GLU A 36 2.42 13.08 -0.54
N LEU A 37 2.76 11.88 -0.99
CA LEU A 37 3.64 11.66 -2.13
C LEU A 37 3.09 12.30 -3.41
N MET A 38 1.83 12.00 -3.76
CA MET A 38 1.19 12.52 -4.98
C MET A 38 1.07 14.04 -4.96
N LYS A 39 0.72 14.65 -3.83
CA LYS A 39 0.63 16.11 -3.69
C LYS A 39 1.95 16.79 -4.07
N ASN A 40 3.06 16.30 -3.51
CA ASN A 40 4.38 16.89 -3.74
C ASN A 40 4.93 16.61 -5.16
N ILE A 41 4.63 15.42 -5.70
CA ILE A 41 5.03 15.03 -7.06
C ILE A 41 4.31 15.86 -8.12
N SER A 42 2.99 16.02 -8.00
CA SER A 42 2.19 16.79 -8.97
C SER A 42 2.64 18.24 -9.09
N GLU A 43 3.14 18.84 -8.00
CA GLU A 43 3.64 20.22 -8.01
C GLU A 43 5.06 20.33 -8.62
N SER A 44 5.95 19.38 -8.30
CA SER A 44 7.38 19.52 -8.58
C SER A 44 7.88 18.74 -9.80
N LEU A 45 7.29 17.59 -10.13
CA LEU A 45 7.80 16.63 -11.12
C LEU A 45 6.79 16.24 -12.21
N ALA A 46 5.70 16.99 -12.37
CA ALA A 46 4.71 16.75 -13.42
C ALA A 46 5.38 16.62 -14.81
N GLY A 47 5.00 15.55 -15.54
CA GLY A 47 5.52 15.23 -16.88
C GLY A 47 6.93 14.64 -16.93
N ARG A 48 7.59 14.43 -15.78
CA ARG A 48 8.97 13.89 -15.69
C ARG A 48 9.06 12.62 -14.85
N THR A 49 7.93 12.06 -14.47
CA THR A 49 7.83 10.93 -13.57
C THR A 49 6.72 9.99 -14.02
N CYS A 50 6.91 8.72 -13.75
CA CYS A 50 5.87 7.70 -13.84
C CYS A 50 5.57 7.26 -12.41
N VAL A 51 4.29 7.23 -12.04
CA VAL A 51 3.85 6.72 -10.74
C VAL A 51 3.36 5.30 -10.95
N MET A 52 3.94 4.37 -10.20
CA MET A 52 3.51 2.98 -10.15
C MET A 52 3.01 2.68 -8.74
N GLU A 53 1.83 2.10 -8.65
CA GLU A 53 1.25 1.64 -7.39
C GLU A 53 1.47 0.13 -7.30
N LEU A 54 2.03 -0.30 -6.17
CA LEU A 54 2.24 -1.71 -5.86
C LEU A 54 1.21 -2.12 -4.83
N GLU A 55 0.41 -3.11 -5.20
CA GLU A 55 -0.56 -3.76 -4.32
C GLU A 55 0.13 -4.82 -3.44
N GLY A 56 -0.66 -5.51 -2.62
CA GLY A 56 -0.20 -6.75 -2.00
C GLY A 56 0.27 -7.77 -3.03
N LEU A 57 0.99 -8.79 -2.57
CA LEU A 57 1.47 -9.89 -3.41
C LEU A 57 0.29 -10.49 -4.18
N SER A 58 0.47 -10.64 -5.49
CA SER A 58 -0.42 -11.48 -6.29
C SER A 58 -0.31 -12.94 -5.83
N TRP A 59 -1.31 -13.76 -6.20
CA TRP A 59 -1.22 -15.21 -5.95
C TRP A 59 0.04 -15.83 -6.58
N ALA A 60 0.44 -15.35 -7.75
CA ALA A 60 1.64 -15.82 -8.43
C ALA A 60 2.91 -15.50 -7.65
N GLU A 61 3.02 -14.30 -7.07
CA GLU A 61 4.16 -13.92 -6.23
C GLU A 61 4.13 -14.65 -4.89
N TYR A 62 2.96 -14.76 -4.25
CA TYR A 62 2.78 -15.49 -3.01
C TYR A 62 3.21 -16.96 -3.15
N LYS A 63 2.75 -17.65 -4.20
CA LYS A 63 3.11 -19.05 -4.44
C LYS A 63 4.61 -19.27 -4.62
N ASN A 64 5.31 -18.28 -5.17
CA ASN A 64 6.75 -18.33 -5.41
C ASN A 64 7.56 -17.68 -4.27
N ALA A 65 6.93 -17.32 -3.15
CA ALA A 65 7.63 -16.73 -2.03
C ALA A 65 8.60 -17.77 -1.40
N PRO A 66 9.80 -17.35 -0.94
CA PRO A 66 10.83 -18.28 -0.45
C PRO A 66 10.44 -19.13 0.77
N CYS A 67 9.36 -18.78 1.46
CA CYS A 67 8.84 -19.51 2.61
C CYS A 67 8.04 -20.77 2.24
N PHE A 68 7.73 -20.97 0.96
CA PHE A 68 7.04 -22.16 0.45
C PHE A 68 8.00 -23.14 -0.21
N SER A 69 7.67 -24.42 -0.12
CA SER A 69 8.44 -25.52 -0.71
C SER A 69 7.49 -26.61 -1.21
N ASP A 70 8.02 -27.65 -1.87
CA ASP A 70 7.20 -28.80 -2.28
C ASP A 70 6.58 -29.55 -1.09
N GLU A 71 7.26 -29.54 0.07
CA GLU A 71 6.78 -30.15 1.32
C GLU A 71 5.78 -29.26 2.08
N ASN A 72 5.85 -27.94 1.86
CA ASN A 72 4.94 -26.95 2.44
C ASN A 72 4.46 -25.97 1.34
N PRO A 73 3.54 -26.41 0.47
CA PRO A 73 3.11 -25.61 -0.67
C PRO A 73 2.22 -24.45 -0.23
N ALA A 74 2.27 -23.36 -0.99
CA ALA A 74 1.37 -22.24 -0.81
C ALA A 74 -0.10 -22.67 -0.91
N ASN A 75 -0.92 -22.27 0.07
CA ASN A 75 -2.35 -22.54 0.11
C ASN A 75 -3.16 -21.30 -0.30
N PHE A 76 -4.09 -21.48 -1.25
CA PHE A 76 -4.91 -20.39 -1.80
C PHE A 76 -5.95 -19.85 -0.81
N GLU A 77 -6.55 -20.72 0.00
CA GLU A 77 -7.49 -20.31 1.05
C GLU A 77 -6.78 -19.44 2.10
N THR A 78 -5.60 -19.87 2.54
CA THR A 78 -4.74 -19.08 3.44
C THR A 78 -4.38 -17.73 2.83
N PHE A 79 -4.05 -17.68 1.54
CA PHE A 79 -3.76 -16.44 0.83
C PHE A 79 -4.95 -15.47 0.85
N ILE A 80 -6.17 -15.95 0.62
CA ILE A 80 -7.40 -15.12 0.65
C ILE A 80 -7.55 -14.45 2.01
N PHE A 81 -7.42 -15.20 3.12
CA PHE A 81 -7.59 -14.65 4.46
C PHE A 81 -6.43 -13.75 4.90
N ARG A 82 -5.23 -13.97 4.36
CA ARG A 82 -4.04 -13.17 4.65
C ARG A 82 -3.84 -11.99 3.72
N GLY A 83 -4.69 -11.82 2.70
CA GLY A 83 -4.77 -10.61 1.87
C GLY A 83 -3.53 -10.28 1.04
N GLY A 84 -2.61 -11.23 0.84
CA GLY A 84 -1.38 -11.01 0.07
C GLY A 84 -0.38 -10.04 0.73
N PHE A 85 -0.52 -9.72 2.02
CA PHE A 85 0.46 -8.85 2.69
C PHE A 85 1.83 -9.54 2.75
N PRO A 86 2.93 -8.88 2.30
CA PRO A 86 4.27 -9.48 2.34
C PRO A 86 4.72 -9.90 3.74
N GLU A 87 4.41 -9.08 4.76
CA GLU A 87 4.79 -9.36 6.15
C GLU A 87 4.08 -10.59 6.70
N LEU A 88 2.77 -10.72 6.44
CA LEU A 88 2.03 -11.91 6.80
C LEU A 88 2.56 -13.12 6.04
N THR A 89 2.89 -12.98 4.76
CA THR A 89 3.46 -14.09 3.97
C THR A 89 4.78 -14.59 4.55
N ARG A 90 5.62 -13.68 5.05
CA ARG A 90 6.90 -14.02 5.68
C ARG A 90 6.75 -14.71 7.04
N GLU A 91 5.70 -14.38 7.80
CA GLU A 91 5.44 -14.90 9.15
C GLU A 91 4.12 -15.72 9.18
N PRO A 92 4.17 -17.03 8.88
CA PRO A 92 3.00 -17.93 8.84
C PRO A 92 2.16 -17.96 10.12
N ASP A 93 2.80 -17.76 11.26
CA ASP A 93 2.17 -17.88 12.58
C ASP A 93 1.68 -16.53 13.13
N PHE A 94 1.81 -15.43 12.37
CA PHE A 94 1.39 -14.11 12.82
C PHE A 94 -0.14 -14.07 13.07
N PRO A 95 -0.62 -13.61 14.25
CA PRO A 95 -2.04 -13.53 14.56
C PRO A 95 -2.78 -12.50 13.67
N LEU A 96 -3.73 -13.00 12.87
CA LEU A 96 -4.43 -12.16 11.89
C LEU A 96 -5.37 -11.14 12.52
N ASP A 97 -6.01 -11.50 13.64
CA ASP A 97 -6.87 -10.60 14.41
C ASP A 97 -6.10 -9.39 14.92
N MET A 98 -4.89 -9.60 15.45
CA MET A 98 -4.00 -8.53 15.90
C MET A 98 -3.52 -7.67 14.72
N PHE A 99 -3.12 -8.30 13.61
CA PHE A 99 -2.66 -7.58 12.42
C PHE A 99 -3.75 -6.66 11.86
N PHE A 100 -4.92 -7.21 11.53
CA PHE A 100 -5.98 -6.46 10.88
C PHE A 100 -6.62 -5.41 11.78
N SER A 101 -6.74 -5.67 13.08
CA SER A 101 -7.22 -4.65 14.03
C SER A 101 -6.25 -3.46 14.12
N SER A 102 -4.94 -3.73 14.19
CA SER A 102 -3.90 -2.69 14.22
C SER A 102 -3.80 -1.94 12.90
N TYR A 103 -3.86 -2.66 11.77
CA TYR A 103 -3.88 -2.07 10.43
C TYR A 103 -5.08 -1.15 10.24
N LEU A 104 -6.29 -1.61 10.62
CA LEU A 104 -7.49 -0.79 10.50
C LEU A 104 -7.39 0.44 11.40
N ALA A 105 -6.98 0.30 12.67
CA ALA A 105 -6.83 1.44 13.57
C ALA A 105 -5.88 2.51 13.00
N THR A 106 -4.70 2.10 12.54
CA THR A 106 -3.69 3.01 11.97
C THR A 106 -4.13 3.64 10.65
N TYR A 107 -4.78 2.87 9.77
CA TYR A 107 -5.36 3.38 8.52
C TYR A 107 -6.46 4.42 8.77
N LEU A 108 -7.37 4.15 9.70
CA LEU A 108 -8.43 5.09 10.08
C LEU A 108 -7.87 6.38 10.67
N GLU A 109 -6.90 6.26 11.57
CA GLU A 109 -6.32 7.41 12.26
C GLU A 109 -5.48 8.29 11.33
N ARG A 110 -4.71 7.68 10.42
CA ARG A 110 -3.77 8.40 9.55
C ARG A 110 -4.41 8.80 8.23
N ASP A 111 -4.91 7.84 7.47
CA ASP A 111 -5.24 8.04 6.06
C ASP A 111 -6.68 8.55 5.90
N VAL A 112 -7.65 7.96 6.61
CA VAL A 112 -9.06 8.40 6.52
C VAL A 112 -9.25 9.80 7.08
N ARG A 113 -8.63 10.12 8.22
CA ARG A 113 -8.69 11.45 8.84
C ARG A 113 -8.15 12.56 7.93
N GLN A 114 -7.14 12.26 7.10
CA GLN A 114 -6.56 13.22 6.17
C GLN A 114 -7.38 13.41 4.89
N LEU A 115 -8.06 12.36 4.41
CA LEU A 115 -8.79 12.37 3.14
C LEU A 115 -10.17 12.99 3.24
N VAL A 116 -10.87 12.60 4.29
CA VAL A 116 -12.23 13.01 4.54
C VAL A 116 -12.14 13.59 5.92
N ASN A 117 -12.55 14.84 6.08
CA ASN A 117 -12.64 15.49 7.39
C ASN A 117 -13.78 14.82 8.20
N VAL A 118 -13.72 13.49 8.36
CA VAL A 118 -14.74 12.62 8.94
C VAL A 118 -14.84 13.05 10.39
N SER A 119 -15.93 13.74 10.69
CA SER A 119 -16.24 14.19 12.04
C SER A 119 -16.45 13.02 13.00
N ASN A 120 -16.73 11.81 12.50
CA ASN A 120 -16.99 10.63 13.31
C ASN A 120 -16.34 9.33 12.78
N LEU A 121 -15.12 9.04 13.25
CA LEU A 121 -14.38 7.80 12.93
C LEU A 121 -15.15 6.53 13.32
N ARG A 122 -15.97 6.57 14.38
CA ARG A 122 -16.78 5.43 14.82
C ARG A 122 -17.81 5.04 13.76
N THR A 123 -18.44 6.01 13.10
CA THR A 123 -19.39 5.75 12.01
C THR A 123 -18.70 5.05 10.84
N PHE A 124 -17.47 5.46 10.50
CA PHE A 124 -16.72 4.82 9.43
C PHE A 124 -16.27 3.40 9.81
N GLU A 125 -15.83 3.17 11.05
CA GLU A 125 -15.52 1.82 11.53
C GLU A 125 -16.75 0.90 11.47
N GLN A 126 -17.92 1.38 11.92
CA GLN A 126 -19.18 0.66 11.80
C GLN A 126 -19.52 0.34 10.35
N PHE A 127 -19.33 1.31 9.43
CA PHE A 127 -19.52 1.10 8.00
C PHE A 127 -18.62 -0.02 7.46
N ILE A 128 -17.33 -0.01 7.77
CA ILE A 128 -16.40 -1.07 7.34
C ILE A 128 -16.80 -2.44 7.90
N ARG A 129 -17.22 -2.51 9.18
CA ARG A 129 -17.74 -3.77 9.76
C ARG A 129 -19.01 -4.26 9.04
N LEU A 130 -19.92 -3.36 8.67
CA LEU A 130 -21.13 -3.71 7.92
C LEU A 130 -20.79 -4.22 6.50
N LEU A 131 -19.80 -3.60 5.83
CA LEU A 131 -19.30 -4.08 4.55
C LEU A 131 -18.67 -5.48 4.67
N ALA A 132 -17.92 -5.74 5.74
CA ALA A 132 -17.32 -7.05 5.98
C ALA A 132 -18.37 -8.17 6.08
N VAL A 133 -19.54 -7.90 6.67
CA VAL A 133 -20.68 -8.85 6.74
C VAL A 133 -21.30 -9.12 5.36
N ARG A 134 -21.10 -8.20 4.40
CA ARG A 134 -21.63 -8.31 3.02
C ARG A 134 -20.63 -8.92 2.04
N ASN A 135 -19.39 -9.19 2.44
CA ASN A 135 -18.42 -9.85 1.57
C ASN A 135 -18.73 -11.35 1.41
N ALA A 136 -18.42 -11.89 0.23
CA ALA A 136 -18.65 -13.29 -0.16
C ALA A 136 -20.13 -13.75 -0.15
N GLN A 137 -21.09 -12.83 -0.23
CA GLN A 137 -22.49 -13.17 -0.49
C GLN A 137 -22.70 -13.43 -1.99
N ILE A 138 -23.45 -14.48 -2.31
CA ILE A 138 -23.99 -14.65 -3.66
C ILE A 138 -24.95 -13.48 -3.90
N LEU A 139 -24.69 -12.72 -4.98
CA LEU A 139 -25.67 -11.77 -5.49
C LEU A 139 -26.79 -12.59 -6.13
N ASP A 140 -27.84 -12.85 -5.36
CA ASP A 140 -29.13 -13.32 -5.88
C ASP A 140 -29.91 -12.17 -6.51
#